data_AF-A0A524D1W3-F1
#
_entry.id   AF-A0A524D1W3-F1
#
_cell.length_a   1.000
_cell.length_b   1.000
_cell.length_c   1.000
_cell.angle_alpha   90.00
_cell.angle_beta   90.00
_cell.angle_gamma   90.00
#
_symmetry.space_group_name_H-M   'P 1'
#
loop_
_entity.id
_entity.type
_entity.pdbx_description
1 polymer ?
#
loop_
_entity_poly.entity_id
_entity_poly.type
_entity_poly.pdbx_seq_one_letter_code
_entity_poly.pdbx_strand_id
1 'polypeptide(L)'
;MSAVNESVWEHLKLGFWPLVFFGLIEYKYIKKHTQNFFLAKFLSAILIVTIIIVFFYSYTAIIGDNILFLDIFSFVLSVFVGQTVSYKLLTTSNLSKNINYLSMIGISILGLLFIIFTYFPPQIPLFQDSLTGLYGIA
;
A
#
# COMPACT_ATOMS: atom_id res chain seq x y z
N MET A 1 11.21 20.23 12.18
CA MET A 1 12.29 19.46 11.53
C MET A 1 11.60 18.40 10.68
N SER A 2 11.31 18.71 9.42
CA SER A 2 10.79 17.73 8.48
C SER A 2 11.96 17.33 7.60
N ALA A 3 12.92 16.59 8.16
CA ALA A 3 13.71 15.72 7.30
C ALA A 3 12.67 14.76 6.71
N VAL A 4 12.38 14.90 5.42
CA VAL A 4 11.50 13.96 4.72
C VAL A 4 12.24 12.63 4.82
N ASN A 5 11.75 11.75 5.69
CA ASN A 5 12.34 10.44 5.88
C ASN A 5 12.21 9.70 4.54
N GLU A 6 13.32 9.30 3.95
CA GLU A 6 13.38 8.63 2.63
C GLU A 6 13.33 7.09 2.78
N SER A 7 12.67 6.60 3.82
CA SER A 7 12.47 5.16 4.03
C SER A 7 11.45 4.57 3.05
N VAL A 8 11.61 3.28 2.77
CA VAL A 8 10.64 2.50 1.97
C VAL A 8 9.25 2.55 2.61
N TRP A 9 9.17 2.62 3.93
CA TRP A 9 7.92 2.76 4.66
C TRP A 9 7.09 3.99 4.26
N GLU A 10 7.72 5.14 4.05
CA GLU A 10 7.03 6.35 3.58
C GLU A 10 6.45 6.15 2.16
N HIS A 11 7.19 5.47 1.28
CA HIS A 11 6.73 5.12 -0.07
C HIS A 11 5.48 4.21 -0.02
N LEU A 12 5.44 3.25 0.90
CA LEU A 12 4.27 2.38 1.09
C LEU A 12 3.04 3.17 1.58
N LYS A 13 3.23 4.14 2.48
CA LYS A 13 2.16 5.03 2.94
C LYS A 13 1.56 5.84 1.79
N LEU A 14 2.42 6.35 0.90
CA LEU A 14 1.96 7.06 -0.31
C LEU A 14 1.11 6.18 -1.22
N GLY A 15 1.31 4.84 -1.24
CA GLY A 15 0.49 3.92 -2.03
C GLY A 15 -0.83 3.58 -1.35
N PHE A 16 -0.78 3.35 -0.05
CA PHE A 16 -1.92 2.87 0.73
C PHE A 16 -2.96 3.96 1.01
N TRP A 17 -2.55 5.14 1.49
CA TRP A 17 -3.49 6.16 1.94
C TRP A 17 -4.38 6.72 0.82
N PRO A 18 -3.87 7.01 -0.40
CA PRO A 18 -4.73 7.41 -1.51
C PRO A 18 -5.75 6.32 -1.86
N LEU A 19 -5.35 5.04 -1.87
CA LEU A 19 -6.27 3.93 -2.14
C LEU A 19 -7.41 3.89 -1.12
N VAL A 20 -7.12 4.08 0.17
CA VAL A 20 -8.16 4.13 1.21
C VAL A 20 -9.06 5.36 1.02
N PHE A 21 -8.47 6.53 0.80
CA PHE A 21 -9.22 7.78 0.65
C PHE A 21 -10.15 7.75 -0.56
N PHE A 22 -9.64 7.41 -1.75
CA PHE A 22 -10.46 7.25 -2.94
C PHE A 22 -11.44 6.08 -2.82
N GLY A 23 -11.04 4.99 -2.15
CA GLY A 23 -11.94 3.87 -1.84
C GLY A 23 -13.15 4.30 -1.01
N LEU A 24 -13.00 5.18 -0.02
CA LEU A 24 -14.13 5.69 0.76
C LEU A 24 -15.10 6.53 -0.09
N ILE A 25 -14.57 7.28 -1.06
CA ILE A 25 -15.38 8.05 -2.01
C ILE A 25 -16.12 7.10 -2.94
N GLU A 26 -15.41 6.18 -3.58
CA GLU A 26 -15.96 5.16 -4.49
C GLU A 26 -17.04 4.29 -3.82
N TYR A 27 -16.86 3.95 -2.54
CA TYR A 27 -17.78 3.12 -1.78
C TYR A 27 -19.20 3.68 -1.80
N LYS A 28 -19.36 5.02 -1.74
CA LYS A 28 -20.68 5.66 -1.75
C LYS A 28 -21.47 5.34 -3.03
N TYR A 29 -20.78 5.19 -4.16
CA TYR A 29 -21.37 4.96 -5.47
C TYR A 29 -21.45 3.46 -5.81
N ILE A 30 -20.41 2.69 -5.48
CA ILE A 30 -20.25 1.31 -5.98
C ILE A 30 -20.88 0.25 -5.06
N LYS A 31 -21.07 0.54 -3.76
CA LYS A 31 -21.57 -0.46 -2.78
C LYS A 31 -22.91 -1.13 -3.14
N LYS A 32 -23.74 -0.47 -3.95
CA LYS A 32 -25.05 -1.00 -4.39
C LYS A 32 -24.90 -2.04 -5.51
N HIS A 33 -23.78 -2.02 -6.23
CA HIS A 33 -23.57 -2.82 -7.43
C HIS A 33 -22.75 -4.09 -7.17
N THR A 34 -22.01 -4.18 -6.06
CA THR A 34 -21.16 -5.33 -5.74
C THR A 34 -21.01 -5.55 -4.25
N GLN A 35 -20.98 -6.81 -3.84
CA GLN A 35 -20.65 -7.22 -2.46
C GLN A 35 -19.15 -7.45 -2.26
N ASN A 36 -18.32 -7.24 -3.30
CA ASN A 36 -16.89 -7.54 -3.27
C ASN A 36 -16.01 -6.31 -3.00
N PHE A 37 -16.61 -5.17 -2.61
CA PHE A 37 -15.91 -3.89 -2.58
C PHE A 37 -14.68 -3.88 -1.66
N PHE A 38 -14.84 -4.28 -0.40
CA PHE A 38 -13.74 -4.28 0.56
C PHE A 38 -12.70 -5.35 0.21
N LEU A 39 -13.13 -6.50 -0.30
CA LEU A 39 -12.22 -7.52 -0.83
C LEU A 39 -11.34 -6.95 -1.96
N ALA A 40 -11.98 -6.31 -2.94
CA ALA A 40 -11.29 -5.70 -4.08
C ALA A 40 -10.28 -4.63 -3.66
N LYS A 41 -10.61 -3.81 -2.65
CA LYS A 41 -9.69 -2.79 -2.12
C LYS A 41 -8.59 -3.40 -1.24
N PHE A 42 -8.90 -4.46 -0.49
CA PHE A 42 -7.92 -5.13 0.37
C PHE A 42 -6.82 -5.80 -0.46
N LEU A 43 -7.21 -6.60 -1.46
CA LEU A 43 -6.24 -7.24 -2.36
C LEU A 43 -5.44 -6.21 -3.17
N SER A 44 -6.09 -5.11 -3.59
CA SER A 44 -5.41 -3.99 -4.25
C SER A 44 -4.35 -3.36 -3.34
N ALA A 45 -4.67 -3.11 -2.07
CA ALA A 45 -3.72 -2.59 -1.08
C ALA A 45 -2.54 -3.54 -0.84
N ILE A 46 -2.81 -4.84 -0.66
CA ILE A 46 -1.75 -5.86 -0.50
C ILE A 46 -0.84 -5.85 -1.73
N LEU A 47 -1.40 -5.87 -2.93
CA LEU A 47 -0.61 -5.88 -4.17
C LEU A 47 0.26 -4.63 -4.31
N ILE A 48 -0.29 -3.45 -4.01
CA ILE A 48 0.48 -2.20 -4.06
C ILE A 48 1.68 -2.30 -3.11
N VAL A 49 1.44 -2.68 -1.84
CA VAL A 49 2.49 -2.79 -0.83
C VAL A 49 3.54 -3.83 -1.24
N THR A 50 3.11 -5.03 -1.66
CA THR A 50 4.03 -6.10 -2.05
C THR A 50 4.85 -5.74 -3.29
N ILE A 51 4.23 -5.14 -4.32
CA ILE A 51 4.95 -4.77 -5.54
C ILE A 51 5.99 -3.69 -5.26
N ILE A 52 5.66 -2.66 -4.47
CA ILE A 52 6.63 -1.62 -4.10
C ILE A 52 7.83 -2.25 -3.35
N ILE A 53 7.58 -3.08 -2.33
CA ILE A 53 8.65 -3.76 -1.58
C ILE A 53 9.52 -4.61 -2.50
N VAL A 54 8.90 -5.53 -3.25
CA VAL A 54 9.64 -6.48 -4.09
C VAL A 54 10.42 -5.75 -5.16
N PHE A 55 9.83 -4.77 -5.83
CA PHE A 55 10.50 -4.00 -6.87
C PHE A 55 11.68 -3.21 -6.29
N PHE A 56 11.44 -2.48 -5.19
CA PHE A 56 12.46 -1.67 -4.53
C PHE A 56 13.69 -2.49 -4.17
N TYR A 57 13.51 -3.57 -3.40
CA TYR A 57 14.63 -4.42 -2.98
C TYR A 57 15.28 -5.17 -4.13
N SER A 58 14.53 -5.50 -5.19
CA SER A 58 15.10 -6.17 -6.35
C SER A 58 16.02 -5.24 -7.14
N TYR A 59 15.60 -4.02 -7.45
CA TYR A 59 16.44 -3.12 -8.25
C TYR A 59 17.61 -2.59 -7.44
N THR A 60 17.41 -2.27 -6.15
CA THR A 60 18.49 -1.79 -5.27
C THR A 60 19.56 -2.87 -5.06
N ALA A 61 19.19 -4.15 -4.99
CA ALA A 61 20.16 -5.24 -4.93
C ALA A 61 21.02 -5.37 -6.21
N ILE A 62 20.48 -4.97 -7.37
CA ILE A 62 21.19 -5.05 -8.65
C ILE A 62 22.07 -3.80 -8.88
N ILE A 63 21.53 -2.62 -8.58
CA ILE A 63 22.16 -1.33 -8.90
C ILE A 63 23.05 -0.84 -7.76
N GLY A 64 22.69 -1.17 -6.51
CA GLY A 64 23.37 -0.73 -5.30
C GLY A 64 23.01 0.70 -4.85
N ASP A 65 22.08 1.37 -5.54
CA ASP A 65 21.68 2.75 -5.24
C ASP A 65 20.17 2.95 -5.42
N ASN A 66 19.62 3.97 -4.76
CA ASN A 66 18.21 4.36 -4.87
C ASN A 66 18.03 5.35 -6.02
N ILE A 67 17.18 5.00 -6.98
CA ILE A 67 16.90 5.83 -8.15
C ILE A 67 15.45 6.28 -8.08
N LEU A 68 15.23 7.57 -7.80
CA LEU A 68 13.91 8.20 -7.70
C LEU A 68 13.00 7.89 -8.90
N PHE A 69 13.55 7.83 -10.11
CA PHE A 69 12.79 7.45 -11.31
C PHE A 69 12.22 6.03 -11.22
N LEU A 70 13.00 5.06 -10.71
CA LEU A 70 12.56 3.69 -10.50
C LEU A 70 11.53 3.60 -9.38
N ASP A 71 11.65 4.42 -8.34
CA ASP A 71 10.66 4.50 -7.26
C ASP A 71 9.30 4.98 -7.77
N ILE A 72 9.27 6.08 -8.52
CA ILE A 72 8.04 6.58 -9.15
C ILE A 72 7.46 5.54 -10.11
N PHE A 73 8.30 4.90 -10.92
CA PHE A 73 7.85 3.85 -11.82
C PHE A 73 7.22 2.67 -11.07
N SER A 74 7.88 2.20 -9.99
CA SER A 74 7.38 1.12 -9.15
C SER A 74 6.03 1.48 -8.54
N PHE A 75 5.87 2.72 -8.11
CA PHE A 75 4.62 3.25 -7.56
C PHE A 75 3.50 3.20 -8.60
N VAL A 76 3.72 3.78 -9.79
CA VAL A 76 2.74 3.79 -10.87
C VAL A 76 2.36 2.37 -11.30
N LEU A 77 3.35 1.50 -11.45
CA LEU A 77 3.16 0.09 -11.80
C LEU A 77 2.31 -0.63 -10.74
N SER A 78 2.64 -0.44 -9.46
CA SER A 78 1.94 -1.07 -8.34
C SER A 78 0.47 -0.63 -8.29
N VAL A 79 0.19 0.66 -8.47
CA VAL A 79 -1.17 1.22 -8.50
C VAL A 79 -1.93 0.68 -9.70
N PHE A 80 -1.31 0.66 -10.88
CA PHE A 80 -1.94 0.13 -12.09
C PHE A 80 -2.35 -1.35 -11.94
N VAL A 81 -1.44 -2.20 -11.45
CA VAL A 81 -1.72 -3.61 -11.20
C VAL A 81 -2.79 -3.77 -10.11
N GLY A 82 -2.65 -3.04 -9.00
CA GLY A 82 -3.59 -3.07 -7.89
C GLY A 82 -5.00 -2.66 -8.30
N GLN A 83 -5.16 -1.60 -9.10
CA GLN A 83 -6.48 -1.16 -9.57
C GLN A 83 -7.05 -2.09 -10.64
N THR A 84 -6.23 -2.69 -11.50
CA THR A 84 -6.68 -3.69 -12.48
C THR A 84 -7.27 -4.91 -11.79
N VAL A 85 -6.61 -5.42 -10.74
CA VAL A 85 -7.13 -6.52 -9.92
C VAL A 85 -8.39 -6.09 -9.16
N SER A 86 -8.41 -4.88 -8.60
CA SER A 86 -9.58 -4.32 -7.93
C SER A 86 -10.79 -4.29 -8.87
N TYR A 87 -10.62 -3.76 -10.08
CA TYR A 87 -11.67 -3.69 -11.10
C TYR A 87 -12.22 -5.07 -11.44
N LYS A 88 -11.34 -6.05 -11.71
CA LYS A 88 -11.75 -7.42 -12.02
C LYS A 88 -12.59 -8.05 -10.89
N LEU A 89 -12.23 -7.79 -9.63
CA LEU A 89 -12.97 -8.29 -8.46
C LEU A 89 -14.32 -7.60 -8.26
N LEU A 90 -14.40 -6.30 -8.56
CA LEU A 90 -15.65 -5.54 -8.51
C LEU A 90 -16.65 -6.01 -9.57
N THR A 91 -16.18 -6.43 -10.75
CA THR A 91 -17.02 -6.93 -11.86
C THR A 91 -17.29 -8.44 -11.81
N THR A 92 -16.59 -9.19 -10.96
CA THR A 92 -16.82 -10.63 -10.78
C THR A 92 -18.13 -10.88 -10.02
N SER A 93 -18.70 -12.07 -10.16
CA SER A 93 -19.85 -12.52 -9.37
C SER A 93 -19.64 -12.25 -7.88
N ASN A 94 -20.73 -11.89 -7.19
CA ASN A 94 -20.67 -11.62 -5.75
C ASN A 94 -20.11 -12.84 -5.00
N LEU A 95 -19.03 -12.60 -4.27
CA LEU A 95 -18.43 -13.54 -3.33
C LEU A 95 -19.14 -13.44 -1.99
N SER A 96 -18.81 -14.35 -1.08
CA SER A 96 -19.43 -14.40 0.24
C SER A 96 -19.25 -13.09 1.01
N LYS A 97 -20.35 -12.60 1.60
CA LYS A 97 -20.35 -11.41 2.48
C LYS A 97 -19.34 -11.54 3.63
N ASN A 98 -19.11 -12.75 4.12
CA ASN A 98 -18.16 -13.01 5.20
C ASN A 98 -16.73 -12.66 4.77
N ILE A 99 -16.36 -12.95 3.52
CA ILE A 99 -15.03 -12.62 2.98
C ILE A 99 -14.88 -11.11 2.85
N ASN A 100 -15.93 -10.42 2.39
CA ASN A 100 -15.92 -8.97 2.28
C ASN A 100 -15.80 -8.28 3.65
N TYR A 101 -16.50 -8.81 4.67
CA TYR A 101 -16.37 -8.33 6.05
C TYR A 101 -14.97 -8.58 6.62
N LEU A 102 -14.41 -9.76 6.40
CA LEU A 102 -13.04 -10.07 6.80
C LEU A 102 -12.02 -9.16 6.11
N SER A 103 -12.26 -8.82 4.83
CA SER A 103 -11.42 -7.88 4.07
C SER A 103 -11.48 -6.45 4.61
N MET A 104 -12.65 -6.02 5.09
CA MET A 104 -12.80 -4.72 5.76
C MET A 104 -11.97 -4.66 7.06
N ILE A 105 -12.00 -5.74 7.85
CA ILE A 105 -11.15 -5.87 9.04
C ILE A 105 -9.67 -5.85 8.63
N GLY A 106 -9.30 -6.58 7.57
CA GLY A 106 -7.94 -6.63 7.05
C GLY A 106 -7.39 -5.26 6.64
N ILE A 107 -8.15 -4.47 5.88
CA ILE A 107 -7.75 -3.09 5.53
C ILE A 107 -7.58 -2.22 6.78
N SER A 108 -8.50 -2.35 7.74
CA SER A 108 -8.44 -1.59 8.99
C SER A 108 -7.19 -1.93 9.81
N ILE A 109 -6.87 -3.22 9.93
CA ILE A 109 -5.64 -3.68 10.59
C ILE A 109 -4.41 -3.15 9.85
N LEU A 110 -4.37 -3.23 8.51
CA LEU A 110 -3.25 -2.72 7.72
C LEU A 110 -3.07 -1.21 7.92
N GLY A 111 -4.15 -0.44 7.96
CA GLY A 111 -4.11 0.99 8.25
C GLY A 111 -3.64 1.29 9.68
N LEU A 112 -4.06 0.51 10.67
CA LEU A 112 -3.57 0.64 12.05
C LEU A 112 -2.08 0.32 12.15
N LEU A 113 -1.58 -0.70 11.44
CA LEU A 113 -0.16 -1.00 11.36
C LEU A 113 0.62 0.18 10.74
N PHE A 114 0.08 0.80 9.69
CA PHE A 114 0.68 2.01 9.10
C PHE A 114 0.83 3.15 10.11
N ILE A 115 -0.18 3.35 10.97
CA ILE A 115 -0.13 4.37 12.02
C ILE A 115 0.84 3.97 13.13
N ILE A 116 0.71 2.77 13.70
CA ILE A 116 1.50 2.31 14.85
C ILE A 116 2.99 2.31 14.50
N PHE A 117 3.38 1.70 13.37
CA PHE A 117 4.79 1.60 13.01
C PHE A 117 5.38 2.90 12.46
N THR A 118 4.56 3.93 12.20
CA THR A 118 5.09 5.29 11.98
C THR A 118 5.65 5.89 13.28
N TYR A 119 5.02 5.62 14.42
CA TYR A 119 5.49 6.11 15.73
C TYR A 119 6.46 5.14 16.42
N PHE A 120 6.31 3.83 16.15
CA PHE A 120 7.12 2.76 16.72
C PHE A 120 7.74 1.92 15.59
N PRO A 121 8.67 2.49 14.80
CA PRO A 121 9.29 1.79 13.68
C PRO A 121 10.12 0.60 14.19
N PRO A 122 9.86 -0.62 13.71
CA PRO A 122 10.76 -1.75 13.92
C PRO A 122 12.15 -1.46 13.34
N GLN A 123 13.20 -1.99 13.97
CA GLN A 123 14.59 -1.86 13.51
C GLN A 123 14.88 -2.84 12.35
N ILE A 124 14.17 -2.69 11.23
CA ILE A 124 14.40 -3.44 10.00
C ILE A 124 14.58 -2.48 8.81
N PRO A 125 15.31 -2.86 7.75
CA PRO A 125 15.66 -1.95 6.64
C PRO A 125 14.48 -1.18 6.01
N LEU A 126 13.26 -1.75 6.09
CA LEU A 126 12.04 -1.10 5.61
C LEU A 126 11.76 0.27 6.25
N PHE A 127 12.13 0.45 7.51
CA PHE A 127 11.89 1.67 8.30
C PHE A 127 13.14 2.54 8.44
N GLN A 128 14.27 2.09 7.86
CA GLN A 128 15.52 2.81 7.92
C GLN A 128 15.51 3.95 6.90
N ASP A 129 15.93 5.13 7.33
CA ASP A 129 16.12 6.26 6.45
C ASP A 129 17.34 6.03 5.55
N SER A 130 17.15 6.15 4.23
CA SER A 130 18.19 5.89 3.22
C SER A 130 19.36 6.89 3.27
N LEU A 131 19.15 8.11 3.79
CA LEU A 131 20.15 9.18 3.85
C LEU A 131 20.90 9.19 5.18
N THR A 132 20.19 8.97 6.28
CA THR A 132 20.77 9.09 7.63
C THR A 132 21.07 7.75 8.30
N GLY A 133 20.48 6.66 7.80
CA GLY A 133 20.57 5.34 8.41
C GLY A 133 19.84 5.21 9.75
N LEU A 134 19.12 6.25 10.19
CA LEU A 134 18.38 6.29 11.44
C LEU A 134 16.97 5.71 11.28
N TYR A 135 16.32 5.43 12.41
CA TYR A 135 14.96 4.92 12.48
C TYR A 135 14.05 5.97 13.14
N GLY A 136 12.89 6.22 12.53
CA GLY A 136 11.85 7.11 13.08
C GLY A 136 12.03 8.59 12.78
N ILE A 137 11.22 9.41 13.47
CA ILE A 137 11.24 10.87 13.40
C ILE A 137 12.27 11.37 14.42
N ALA A 138 13.46 11.75 13.96
CA ALA A 138 14.46 12.47 14.74
C ALA A 138 14.40 13.97 14.43
#